data_AF-A0A966WWB1-F1
#
_entry.id   AF-A0A966WWB1-F1
#
_cell.length_a   1.000
_cell.length_b   1.000
_cell.length_c   1.000
_cell.angle_alpha   90.00
_cell.angle_beta   90.00
_cell.angle_gamma   90.00
#
_symmetry.space_group_name_H-M   'P 1'
#
loop_
_entity.id
_entity.type
_entity.pdbx_description
1 polymer ?
#
loop_
_entity_poly.entity_id
_entity_poly.type
_entity_poly.pdbx_seq_one_letter_code
_entity_poly.pdbx_strand_id
1 'polypeptide(L)' 'MVTAVATATAPSITLTDRHGHALLICELPRSIRPGELSRLHHQILVHFHDELQAPPPARPRRLSWPEVVRRLEQRMGCVA' A
#
# COMPACT_ATOMS: atom_id res chain seq x y z
N MET A 1 -19.31 -5.66 -2.46
CA MET A 1 -18.21 -5.47 -1.50
C MET A 1 -16.95 -6.04 -2.12
N VAL A 2 -15.95 -5.22 -2.43
CA VAL A 2 -14.65 -5.67 -2.95
C VAL A 2 -13.76 -5.96 -1.75
N THR A 3 -13.40 -7.23 -1.53
CA THR A 3 -12.51 -7.63 -0.46
C THR A 3 -11.07 -7.49 -0.95
N ALA A 4 -10.51 -6.30 -0.83
CA ALA A 4 -9.09 -6.09 -1.08
C ALA A 4 -8.29 -6.54 0.15
N VAL A 5 -7.23 -7.32 -0.09
CA VAL A 5 -6.37 -7.85 0.97
C VAL A 5 -5.02 -7.18 0.84
N ALA A 6 -4.51 -6.67 1.96
CA ALA A 6 -3.12 -6.26 2.03
C ALA A 6 -2.36 -7.25 2.91
N THR A 7 -1.19 -7.62 2.42
CA THR A 7 -0.29 -8.53 3.12
C THR A 7 1.00 -7.78 3.40
N ALA A 8 1.31 -7.58 4.68
CA ALA A 8 2.57 -7.01 5.11
C ALA A 8 3.63 -8.11 5.26
N THR A 9 4.65 -8.08 4.39
CA THR A 9 5.78 -9.01 4.42
C THR A 9 7.06 -8.18 4.43
N ALA A 10 7.67 -7.98 5.60
CA ALA A 10 8.88 -7.15 5.71
C ALA A 10 9.94 -7.60 4.68
N PRO A 11 10.44 -6.72 3.79
CA PRO A 11 10.37 -5.25 3.84
C PRO A 11 9.35 -4.61 2.86
N SER A 12 8.16 -5.16 2.67
CA SER A 12 7.15 -4.64 1.74
C SER A 12 5.70 -4.93 2.17
N ILE A 13 4.75 -4.12 1.73
CA ILE A 13 3.31 -4.39 1.79
C ILE A 13 2.81 -4.62 0.38
N THR A 14 2.16 -5.75 0.14
CA THR A 14 1.55 -6.05 -1.14
C THR A 14 0.04 -5.91 -1.03
N LEU A 15 -0.54 -5.07 -1.88
CA LEU A 15 -1.98 -4.96 -2.08
C LEU A 15 -2.42 -5.93 -3.18
N THR A 16 -3.37 -6.79 -2.87
CA THR A 16 -3.96 -7.74 -3.81
C THR A 16 -5.44 -7.48 -4.02
N ASP A 17 -5.89 -7.70 -5.25
CA ASP A 17 -7.32 -7.79 -5.57
C ASP A 17 -7.95 -9.04 -4.93
N ARG A 18 -9.29 -9.12 -4.94
CA ARG A 18 -10.08 -10.29 -4.49
C ARG A 18 -9.68 -11.62 -5.13
N HIS A 19 -9.05 -11.60 -6.30
CA HIS A 19 -8.54 -12.79 -6.99
C HIS A 19 -7.09 -13.15 -6.62
N GLY A 20 -6.47 -12.41 -5.70
CA GLY A 20 -5.07 -12.61 -5.29
C GLY A 20 -4.04 -12.00 -6.25
N HIS A 21 -4.46 -11.22 -7.24
CA HIS A 21 -3.54 -10.51 -8.13
C HIS A 21 -2.90 -9.32 -7.42
N ALA A 22 -1.57 -9.26 -7.40
CA ALA A 22 -0.84 -8.12 -6.86
C ALA A 22 -1.07 -6.88 -7.73
N LEU A 23 -1.61 -5.83 -7.11
CA LEU A 23 -1.87 -4.54 -7.76
C LEU A 23 -0.75 -3.55 -7.44
N LEU A 24 -0.37 -3.48 -6.16
CA LEU A 24 0.60 -2.54 -5.65
C LEU A 24 1.55 -3.24 -4.68
N ILE A 25 2.83 -2.92 -4.76
CA ILE A 25 3.85 -3.36 -3.82
C ILE A 25 4.51 -2.11 -3.25
N CYS A 26 4.24 -1.81 -1.99
CA CYS A 26 4.81 -0.70 -1.24
C CYS A 26 6.06 -1.17 -0.50
N GLU A 27 7.22 -0.62 -0.83
CA GLU A 27 8.45 -0.89 -0.08
C GLU A 27 8.42 -0.22 1.30
N LEU A 28 9.01 -0.89 2.28
CA LEU A 28 9.10 -0.44 3.66
C LEU A 28 10.55 -0.31 4.09
N PRO A 29 10.88 0.67 4.95
CA PRO A 29 12.17 0.75 5.58
C PRO A 29 12.35 -0.43 6.54
N ARG A 30 13.57 -0.97 6.56
CA ARG A 30 13.94 -2.15 7.36
C ARG A 30 13.81 -1.97 8.87
N SER A 31 13.63 -0.73 9.35
CA SER A 31 13.64 -0.36 10.78
C SER A 31 12.25 -0.02 11.34
N ILE A 32 11.16 -0.31 10.64
CA ILE A 32 9.80 -0.06 11.15
C ILE A 32 9.48 -1.02 12.30
N ARG A 33 9.01 -0.46 13.41
CA ARG A 33 8.47 -1.22 14.54
C ARG A 33 7.15 -1.89 14.14
N PRO A 34 6.83 -3.10 14.63
CA PRO A 34 5.61 -3.81 14.26
C PRO A 34 4.30 -3.06 14.59
N GLY A 35 4.29 -2.23 15.64
CA GLY A 35 3.15 -1.35 15.95
C GLY A 35 2.91 -0.27 14.90
N GLU A 36 3.99 0.31 14.37
CA GLU A 36 3.94 1.30 13.29
C GLU A 36 3.63 0.63 11.95
N LEU A 37 4.09 -0.60 11.74
CA LEU A 37 3.77 -1.41 10.56
C LEU A 37 2.26 -1.62 10.41
N SER A 38 1.58 -1.95 11.51
CA SER A 38 0.14 -2.21 11.50
C SER A 38 -0.66 -0.94 11.17
N ARG A 39 -0.25 0.20 11.74
CA ARG A 39 -0.84 1.52 11.42
C ARG A 39 -0.62 1.88 9.96
N LEU A 40 0.60 1.72 9.47
CA LEU A 40 0.95 2.01 8.09
C LEU A 40 0.22 1.10 7.11
N HIS A 41 0.09 -0.18 7.44
CA HIS A 41 -0.69 -1.14 6.66
C HIS A 41 -2.15 -0.70 6.51
N HIS A 42 -2.76 -0.27 7.61
CA HIS A 42 -4.11 0.29 7.58
C HIS A 42 -4.19 1.58 6.75
N GLN A 43 -3.25 2.51 6.93
CA GLN A 43 -3.20 3.74 6.14
C GLN A 43 -3.04 3.47 4.65
N ILE A 44 -2.17 2.54 4.26
CA ILE A 44 -1.98 2.14 2.87
C ILE A 44 -3.28 1.52 2.33
N LEU A 45 -3.92 0.61 3.07
CA LEU A 45 -5.20 0.02 2.66
C LEU A 45 -6.27 1.07 2.40
N VAL A 46 -6.41 2.05 3.30
CA VAL A 46 -7.45 3.09 3.21
C VAL A 46 -7.14 4.07 2.08
N HIS A 47 -5.93 4.60 1.99
CA HIS A 47 -5.59 5.65 1.04
C HIS A 47 -5.29 5.13 -0.38
N PHE A 48 -4.94 3.86 -0.53
CA PHE A 48 -4.72 3.21 -1.82
C PHE A 48 -5.90 2.31 -2.23
N HIS A 49 -7.04 2.41 -1.55
CA HIS A 49 -8.26 1.69 -1.90
C HIS A 49 -8.73 1.97 -3.34
N ASP A 50 -8.56 3.20 -3.84
CA ASP A 50 -8.86 3.52 -5.25
C ASP A 50 -8.02 2.68 -6.22
N GLU A 51 -6.73 2.47 -5.93
CA GLU A 51 -5.85 1.66 -6.77
C GLU A 51 -6.25 0.17 -6.73
N LEU A 52 -6.95 -0.26 -5.67
CA LEU A 52 -7.54 -1.59 -5.55
C LEU A 52 -8.82 -1.77 -6.38
N GLN A 53 -9.54 -0.68 -6.69
CA GLN A 53 -10.72 -0.71 -7.56
C GLN A 53 -10.37 -0.57 -9.04
N ALA A 54 -9.16 -0.14 -9.36
CA ALA A 54 -8.68 -0.04 -10.73
C ALA A 54 -8.51 -1.45 -11.36
N PRO A 55 -8.69 -1.58 -12.68
CA PRO A 55 -8.43 -2.84 -13.37
C PRO A 55 -6.98 -3.28 -13.14
N PRO A 56 -6.74 -4.59 -12.93
CA PRO A 56 -5.42 -5.08 -12.58
C PRO A 56 -4.40 -4.75 -13.68
N PRO A 57 -3.27 -4.11 -13.34
CA PRO A 57 -2.22 -3.87 -14.31
C PRO A 57 -1.56 -5.19 -14.72
N ALA A 58 -1.03 -5.26 -15.94
CA ALA A 58 -0.29 -6.43 -16.42
C ALA A 58 0.92 -6.80 -15.53
N ARG A 59 1.44 -5.84 -14.76
CA ARG A 59 2.46 -6.04 -13.71
C ARG A 59 2.12 -5.22 -12.47
N PRO A 60 2.33 -5.76 -11.26
CA PRO A 60 2.13 -5.01 -10.02
C PRO A 60 3.02 -3.78 -10.01
N ARG A 61 2.43 -2.64 -9.65
CA ARG A 61 3.17 -1.39 -9.55
C ARG A 61 3.98 -1.41 -8.24
N ARG A 62 5.30 -1.22 -8.34
CA ARG A 62 6.17 -1.06 -7.17
C ARG A 62 6.32 0.41 -6.83
N LEU A 63 6.09 0.75 -5.57
CA LEU A 63 6.34 2.07 -5.02
C LEU A 63 7.46 1.95 -4.01
N SER A 64 8.48 2.79 -4.17
CA SER A 64 9.53 2.94 -3.18
C SER A 64 8.97 3.60 -1.93
N TRP A 65 9.61 3.37 -0.78
CA TRP A 65 9.23 4.02 0.48
C TRP A 65 8.98 5.54 0.36
N PRO A 66 9.88 6.36 -0.22
CA PRO A 66 9.64 7.80 -0.37
C PRO A 66 8.40 8.10 -1.24
N GLU A 67 8.11 7.29 -2.24
CA GLU A 67 6.91 7.48 -3.07
C GLU A 67 5.62 7.08 -2.33
N VAL A 68 5.69 6.04 -1.49
CA VAL A 68 4.60 5.67 -0.57
C VAL A 68 4.30 6.81 0.39
N VAL A 69 5.33 7.38 1.03
CA VAL A 69 5.20 8.53 1.93
C VAL A 69 4.60 9.73 1.21
N ARG A 70 5.16 10.12 0.05
CA ARG A 70 4.67 11.25 -0.75
C ARG A 70 3.17 11.12 -1.07
N ARG A 71 2.73 9.93 -1.48
CA ARG A 71 1.31 9.69 -1.80
C ARG A 71 0.43 9.69 -0.56
N LEU A 72 0.90 9.13 0.54
CA LEU A 72 0.19 9.21 1.82
C LEU A 72 0.03 10.67 2.24
N GLU A 73 1.09 11.47 2.20
CA GLU A 73 1.06 12.91 2.52
C GLU A 73 0.08 13.68 1.63
N GLN A 74 0.13 13.44 0.31
CA GLN A 74 -0.81 14.03 -0.64
C GLN A 74 -2.27 13.67 -0.33
N ARG A 75 -2.55 12.42 0.02
CA ARG A 75 -3.91 11.93 0.33
C ARG A 75 -4.40 12.39 1.71
N MET A 76 -3.49 12.59 2.67
CA MET A 76 -3.79 13.14 3.99
C MET A 76 -3.93 14.66 3.98
N GLY A 77 -3.57 15.33 2.88
CA GLY A 77 -3.56 16.80 2.80
C GLY A 77 -2.40 17.44 3.56
N CYS A 78 -1.39 16.65 3.96
CA CYS A 78 -0.15 17.14 4.55
C CYS A 78 0.79 17.62 3.43
N VAL A 79 0.37 18.64 2.68
CA VAL A 79 1.30 19.37 1.82
C VAL A 79 1.82 20.53 2.66
N ALA A 80 3.05 20.39 3.15
CA ALA A 80 3.82 21.51 3.71
C ALA A 80 4.36 22.39 2.57
#